data_AF-A0AAV9W615-F1
#
_entry.id   AF-A0AAV9W615-F1
#
_cell.length_a   1.000
_cell.length_b   1.000
_cell.length_c   1.000
_cell.angle_alpha   90.00
_cell.angle_beta   90.00
_cell.angle_gamma   90.00
#
_symmetry.space_group_name_H-M   'P 1'
#
loop_
_entity.id
_entity.type
_entity.pdbx_description
1 polymer ?
#
loop_
_entity_poly.entity_id
_entity_poly.type
_entity_poly.pdbx_seq_one_letter_code
_entity_poly.pdbx_strand_id
1 'polypeptide(L)'
;MSLGRFGYSAEEDLELELEYLNPGFPSSSKPAQGAISQESPAEDNPSSSLNYSSYPDVEDDRFEEDHSLLTSQRGTYTMGSKLDAFIKKIEVDNEAGLSSKQLFLLNDDLKPVEPARRKWQWFNFVFFWISDSFNVNTWMIGASTIVGFGLNWWQAWLTVWVGYFIAGCFICMTGRIGAVYHISFPVAARSSFGIWGSLWPVFNRAAMACIWYGVQGWIGGTCVYLMIRSIWNSWDNIPDTIHAPEGSLLNTRDFVSFFLFWFCSLPAIWFPVHQIRHLFTVKSYVVPVAGIAFLVWSLVRAGGIGKIVHQPAKATGSDLAWGVIQGIMSSIANFATLIVNDPDFSRFAKKPSDALWSQLITIPTGFALTSLIGILTTSACAVIYGQEIWNPLDLLKFFLDDGGTGTRVGVFFIATAFALAQLGTNIAANSVSAGTDMTALLPRFINIRRGGYICALVGIAMCPWNLLESTNNFTTYLSAYSVFLSSIAGVLISDYYIVRKGYLQIKDLYSGKSTGPYYYSFGFNWRGYTAYICGILPNIVGFVGAIGKEVPIGATYVYRLNFFAGFIASSSIYWILNHFFPSPACSDSWNEVGEEITEVILAEDNDSTTFYDEEQAQGKKVTPTSEEKGVY
;
A
#
# COMPACT_ATOMS: atom_id res chain seq x y z
N MET A 1 -44.75 8.63 0.38
CA MET A 1 -46.14 8.16 0.29
C MET A 1 -46.11 6.80 -0.42
N SER A 2 -46.67 5.77 0.22
CA SER A 2 -46.92 4.38 -0.22
C SER A 2 -45.76 3.51 -0.76
N LEU A 3 -45.49 2.46 0.00
CA LEU A 3 -44.81 1.23 -0.39
C LEU A 3 -45.58 0.46 -1.48
N GLY A 4 -44.85 -0.28 -2.32
CA GLY A 4 -45.37 -1.30 -3.22
C GLY A 4 -44.51 -2.57 -3.16
N ARG A 5 -45.11 -3.64 -2.63
CA ARG A 5 -44.59 -5.03 -2.61
C ARG A 5 -44.72 -5.66 -4.00
N PHE A 6 -43.76 -6.52 -4.36
CA PHE A 6 -44.00 -7.66 -5.26
C PHE A 6 -43.21 -8.87 -4.72
N GLY A 7 -43.90 -10.00 -4.56
CA GLY A 7 -43.33 -11.29 -4.18
C GLY A 7 -43.40 -12.29 -5.32
N TYR A 8 -42.64 -13.38 -5.20
CA TYR A 8 -42.85 -14.65 -5.87
C TYR A 8 -42.42 -15.79 -4.93
N SER A 9 -43.21 -16.86 -4.96
CA SER A 9 -43.22 -18.01 -4.06
C SER A 9 -42.23 -19.12 -4.46
N ALA A 10 -41.63 -19.77 -3.48
CA ALA A 10 -41.09 -21.13 -3.59
C ALA A 10 -41.10 -21.77 -2.18
N GLU A 11 -42.26 -22.24 -1.73
CA GLU A 11 -42.47 -22.75 -0.37
C GLU A 11 -43.27 -24.07 -0.36
N GLU A 12 -43.13 -24.92 -1.38
CA GLU A 12 -43.95 -26.15 -1.50
C GLU A 12 -43.19 -27.49 -1.65
N ASP A 13 -41.86 -27.56 -1.52
CA ASP A 13 -41.14 -28.83 -1.84
C ASP A 13 -40.13 -29.36 -0.80
N LEU A 14 -40.18 -28.98 0.48
CA LEU A 14 -39.22 -29.51 1.49
C LEU A 14 -39.81 -29.99 2.83
N GLU A 15 -41.13 -30.21 2.91
CA GLU A 15 -41.79 -30.79 4.09
C GLU A 15 -41.76 -32.33 4.17
N LEU A 16 -40.88 -33.00 3.42
CA LEU A 16 -40.75 -34.46 3.45
C LEU A 16 -39.30 -34.86 3.74
N GLU A 17 -38.88 -34.79 5.02
CA GLU A 17 -37.91 -35.71 5.67
C GLU A 17 -37.58 -35.29 7.12
N LEU A 18 -38.60 -35.03 7.93
CA LEU A 18 -38.48 -34.90 9.40
C LEU A 18 -39.21 -36.06 10.08
N GLU A 19 -38.67 -37.26 9.97
CA GLU A 19 -39.00 -38.36 10.87
C GLU A 19 -38.00 -39.49 10.62
N TYR A 20 -36.97 -39.64 11.46
CA TYR A 20 -36.42 -40.93 11.88
C TYR A 20 -35.29 -40.71 12.91
N LEU A 21 -35.65 -40.98 14.17
CA LEU A 21 -34.84 -41.59 15.24
C LEU A 21 -33.79 -40.77 15.99
N ASN A 22 -34.29 -40.15 17.07
CA ASN A 22 -33.63 -40.06 18.37
C ASN A 22 -33.74 -41.42 19.10
N PRO A 23 -32.70 -41.89 19.83
CA PRO A 23 -32.97 -42.22 21.23
C PRO A 23 -31.81 -41.92 22.21
N GLY A 24 -32.16 -41.28 23.35
CA GLY A 24 -31.85 -41.81 24.70
C GLY A 24 -30.50 -41.48 25.38
N PHE A 25 -30.58 -40.61 26.39
CA PHE A 25 -29.64 -40.37 27.54
C PHE A 25 -29.32 -41.64 28.40
N PRO A 26 -28.32 -41.70 29.35
CA PRO A 26 -28.04 -40.66 30.38
C PRO A 26 -26.62 -40.51 31.05
N SER A 27 -26.40 -39.30 31.60
CA SER A 27 -25.82 -38.88 32.92
C SER A 27 -24.42 -39.25 33.49
N SER A 28 -23.83 -38.22 34.15
CA SER A 28 -22.85 -38.19 35.28
C SER A 28 -21.36 -38.42 34.94
N SER A 29 -20.31 -37.83 35.54
CA SER A 29 -20.06 -37.10 36.80
C SER A 29 -18.68 -36.39 36.75
N LYS A 30 -18.51 -35.25 37.44
CA LYS A 30 -17.21 -34.65 37.88
C LYS A 30 -16.59 -35.44 39.07
N PRO A 31 -15.46 -35.04 39.71
CA PRO A 31 -14.14 -34.54 39.28
C PRO A 31 -12.96 -35.27 40.01
N ALA A 32 -11.69 -34.92 39.78
CA ALA A 32 -10.63 -35.11 40.79
C ALA A 32 -9.43 -34.15 40.63
N GLN A 33 -9.01 -33.57 41.76
CA GLN A 33 -7.77 -32.82 42.01
C GLN A 33 -6.65 -33.75 42.50
N GLY A 34 -5.39 -33.29 42.42
CA GLY A 34 -4.23 -33.79 43.16
C GLY A 34 -2.92 -33.45 42.42
N ALA A 35 -2.11 -32.44 42.76
CA ALA A 35 -1.35 -32.12 43.97
C ALA A 35 0.07 -32.72 44.00
N ILE A 36 1.07 -31.81 44.07
CA ILE A 36 2.36 -31.91 44.82
C ILE A 36 3.42 -32.84 44.16
N SER A 37 4.74 -32.56 44.05
CA SER A 37 5.75 -31.88 44.89
C SER A 37 7.05 -31.62 44.11
N GLN A 38 7.80 -30.57 44.53
CA GLN A 38 9.26 -30.47 44.81
C GLN A 38 10.26 -31.10 43.80
N GLU A 39 11.37 -30.48 43.40
CA GLU A 39 12.49 -30.02 44.26
C GLU A 39 13.55 -29.29 43.38
N SER A 40 14.29 -28.34 43.96
CA SER A 40 15.53 -27.73 43.42
C SER A 40 16.74 -28.55 43.93
N PRO A 41 17.98 -28.44 43.38
CA PRO A 41 18.87 -27.30 43.65
C PRO A 41 19.83 -26.91 42.50
N ALA A 42 20.48 -25.76 42.70
CA ALA A 42 21.59 -25.18 41.93
C ALA A 42 22.96 -25.68 42.43
N GLU A 43 24.00 -25.58 41.59
CA GLU A 43 25.46 -25.53 41.85
C GLU A 43 26.18 -25.67 40.48
N ASP A 44 27.40 -25.21 40.14
CA ASP A 44 28.27 -24.09 40.53
C ASP A 44 29.46 -24.09 39.51
N ASN A 45 29.82 -22.91 38.93
CA ASN A 45 31.15 -22.42 38.44
C ASN A 45 32.16 -23.29 37.59
N PRO A 46 33.35 -22.81 37.07
CA PRO A 46 33.97 -21.46 36.97
C PRO A 46 34.78 -21.09 35.68
N SER A 47 35.23 -19.82 35.64
CA SER A 47 36.54 -19.27 35.15
C SER A 47 36.86 -19.07 33.64
N SER A 48 37.18 -17.83 33.25
CA SER A 48 38.57 -17.41 32.97
C SER A 48 38.69 -15.90 32.71
N SER A 49 39.71 -15.31 33.31
CA SER A 49 40.11 -13.90 33.33
C SER A 49 41.33 -13.66 32.42
N LEU A 50 41.41 -12.51 31.74
CA LEU A 50 42.68 -11.92 31.29
C LEU A 50 42.65 -10.39 31.45
N ASN A 51 43.74 -9.87 32.01
CA ASN A 51 43.98 -8.50 32.50
C ASN A 51 44.94 -7.71 31.58
N TYR A 52 45.13 -6.42 31.92
CA TYR A 52 46.07 -5.37 31.45
C TYR A 52 45.47 -4.38 30.44
N SER A 53 45.58 -3.05 30.59
CA SER A 53 46.56 -2.20 31.29
C SER A 53 45.99 -0.79 31.53
N SER A 54 46.36 -0.18 32.67
CA SER A 54 46.07 1.18 33.15
C SER A 54 47.05 2.25 32.62
N TYR A 55 46.57 3.49 32.36
CA TYR A 55 47.22 4.82 32.52
C TYR A 55 46.36 5.95 31.88
N PRO A 56 46.49 7.23 32.29
CA PRO A 56 45.86 7.88 33.44
C PRO A 56 44.65 8.77 33.06
N ASP A 57 43.81 9.07 34.06
CA ASP A 57 42.72 10.04 33.97
C ASP A 57 43.23 11.44 33.62
N VAL A 58 42.74 11.98 32.50
CA VAL A 58 42.70 13.42 32.23
C VAL A 58 41.23 13.81 32.35
N GLU A 59 40.88 14.42 33.48
CA GLU A 59 39.63 15.16 33.64
C GLU A 59 39.59 16.27 32.56
N ASP A 60 38.70 16.11 31.57
CA ASP A 60 38.32 17.19 30.66
C ASP A 60 36.90 17.61 31.04
N ASP A 61 36.81 18.54 32.00
CA ASP A 61 35.61 19.23 32.51
C ASP A 61 34.90 20.10 31.43
N ARG A 62 35.02 19.75 30.15
CA ARG A 62 34.46 20.49 29.00
C ARG A 62 33.41 19.72 28.22
N PHE A 63 32.85 18.66 28.81
CA PHE A 63 31.72 17.93 28.22
C PHE A 63 30.43 17.96 29.05
N GLU A 64 30.44 18.49 30.29
CA GLU A 64 29.22 18.67 31.10
C GLU A 64 28.60 20.08 31.00
N GLU A 65 29.32 21.10 30.55
CA GLU A 65 28.73 22.45 30.39
C GLU A 65 27.83 22.59 29.15
N ASP A 66 28.12 21.92 28.03
CA ASP A 66 27.33 22.03 26.80
C ASP A 66 25.98 21.27 26.84
N HIS A 67 25.83 20.29 27.73
CA HIS A 67 24.53 19.66 27.97
C HIS A 67 23.63 20.45 28.94
N SER A 68 24.21 21.37 29.73
CA SER A 68 23.47 22.24 30.65
C SER A 68 22.92 23.51 29.99
N LEU A 69 23.55 23.97 28.89
CA LEU A 69 23.13 25.16 28.15
C LEU A 69 21.96 24.89 27.19
N LEU A 70 21.73 23.64 26.79
CA LEU A 70 20.58 23.23 25.97
C LEU A 70 19.28 23.02 26.77
N THR A 71 19.30 23.13 28.09
CA THR A 71 18.10 23.01 28.94
C THR A 71 17.66 24.31 29.61
N SER A 72 18.32 25.44 29.33
CA SER A 72 18.09 26.72 30.00
C SER A 72 17.53 27.83 29.07
N GLN A 73 16.46 27.54 28.34
CA GLN A 73 15.46 28.56 27.97
C GLN A 73 14.05 27.98 28.12
N ARG A 74 13.72 27.51 29.32
CA ARG A 74 12.33 27.34 29.72
C ARG A 74 11.73 28.72 29.95
N GLY A 75 11.17 29.29 28.88
CA GLY A 75 10.25 30.42 28.99
C GLY A 75 9.17 30.10 30.02
N THR A 76 9.03 30.98 31.00
CA THR A 76 7.93 31.00 31.98
C THR A 76 6.63 31.30 31.23
N TYR A 77 6.00 30.27 30.68
CA TYR A 77 4.65 30.36 30.15
C TYR A 77 3.66 30.06 31.28
N THR A 78 2.83 31.06 31.59
CA THR A 78 1.63 30.93 32.43
C THR A 78 0.85 29.67 32.04
N MET A 79 0.54 28.85 33.06
CA MET A 79 -0.14 27.56 32.95
C MET A 79 -1.38 27.69 32.03
N GLY A 80 -1.24 27.24 30.79
CA GLY A 80 -2.36 27.01 29.90
C GLY A 80 -3.34 26.03 30.55
N SER A 81 -4.61 26.14 30.20
CA SER A 81 -5.70 25.33 30.72
C SER A 81 -5.37 23.83 30.69
N LYS A 82 -6.07 22.99 31.48
CA LYS A 82 -5.91 21.51 31.43
C LYS A 82 -5.99 20.95 30.00
N LEU A 83 -6.67 21.66 29.09
CA LEU A 83 -6.75 21.36 27.67
C LEU A 83 -5.41 21.55 26.94
N ASP A 84 -4.63 22.58 27.24
CA ASP A 84 -3.32 22.83 26.61
C ASP A 84 -2.30 21.77 27.03
N ALA A 85 -2.33 21.35 28.29
CA ALA A 85 -1.53 20.23 28.78
C ALA A 85 -1.93 18.90 28.11
N PHE A 86 -3.23 18.69 27.86
CA PHE A 86 -3.72 17.52 27.15
C PHE A 86 -3.33 17.54 25.67
N ILE A 87 -3.46 18.68 24.98
CA ILE A 87 -3.05 18.86 23.58
C ILE A 87 -1.55 18.59 23.45
N LYS A 88 -0.73 19.15 24.34
CA LYS A 88 0.72 18.90 24.35
C LYS A 88 1.07 17.43 24.62
N LYS A 89 0.25 16.70 25.36
CA LYS A 89 0.46 15.26 25.62
C LYS A 89 0.16 14.40 24.39
N ILE A 90 -0.77 14.81 23.54
CA ILE A 90 -1.14 14.08 22.31
C ILE A 90 -0.31 14.50 21.09
N GLU A 91 0.46 15.58 21.18
CA GLU A 91 1.40 15.98 20.14
C GLU A 91 2.45 14.90 19.87
N VAL A 92 2.95 14.90 18.64
CA VAL A 92 4.17 14.18 18.29
C VAL A 92 5.36 15.06 18.68
N ASP A 93 6.51 14.44 18.91
CA ASP A 93 7.75 15.19 19.10
C ASP A 93 8.01 16.09 17.88
N ASN A 94 8.30 17.35 18.13
CA ASN A 94 8.55 18.38 17.12
C ASN A 94 9.72 19.24 17.59
N GLU A 95 10.40 19.88 16.64
CA GLU A 95 11.45 20.86 16.96
C GLU A 95 10.91 22.00 17.82
N ALA A 96 11.70 22.44 18.80
CA ALA A 96 11.33 23.55 19.67
C ALA A 96 11.31 24.86 18.87
N GLY A 97 10.32 25.72 19.15
CA GLY A 97 10.23 27.06 18.55
C GLY A 97 9.48 27.15 17.22
N LEU A 98 8.92 26.06 16.71
CA LEU A 98 8.10 26.10 15.49
C LEU A 98 6.80 26.90 15.69
N SER A 99 6.49 27.79 14.74
CA SER A 99 5.21 28.49 14.68
C SER A 99 4.05 27.52 14.42
N SER A 100 2.81 27.92 14.73
CA SER A 100 1.64 27.10 14.46
C SER A 100 1.51 26.70 12.99
N LYS A 101 1.90 27.58 12.04
CA LYS A 101 1.89 27.26 10.61
C LYS A 101 2.96 26.22 10.24
N GLN A 102 4.14 26.28 10.83
CA GLN A 102 5.20 25.28 10.61
C GLN A 102 4.81 23.92 11.19
N LEU A 103 4.13 23.89 12.34
CA LEU A 103 3.56 22.67 12.93
C LEU A 103 2.47 22.01 12.05
N PHE A 104 1.93 22.74 11.06
CA PHE A 104 1.02 22.18 10.05
C PHE A 104 1.73 21.62 8.80
N LEU A 105 3.06 21.75 8.70
CA LEU A 105 3.83 21.32 7.52
C LEU A 105 4.96 20.35 7.85
N LEU A 106 5.39 20.31 9.11
CA LEU A 106 6.54 19.56 9.59
C LEU A 106 6.16 18.47 10.58
N ASN A 107 6.82 17.34 10.37
CA ASN A 107 6.89 16.20 11.28
C ASN A 107 8.18 15.46 10.93
N ASP A 108 8.82 14.81 11.90
CA ASP A 108 10.04 14.03 11.67
C ASP A 108 9.89 12.92 10.59
N ASP A 109 8.69 12.37 10.44
CA ASP A 109 8.37 11.37 9.41
C ASP A 109 8.15 11.97 8.01
N LEU A 110 7.91 13.29 7.92
CA LEU A 110 7.73 14.01 6.65
C LEU A 110 9.03 14.56 6.08
N LYS A 111 10.01 14.87 6.94
CA LYS A 111 11.30 15.44 6.52
C LYS A 111 11.98 14.56 5.45
N PRO A 112 12.86 15.14 4.61
CA PRO A 112 13.71 14.35 3.74
C PRO A 112 14.46 13.29 4.55
N VAL A 113 14.52 12.05 4.06
CA VAL A 113 15.20 10.97 4.77
C VAL A 113 16.70 11.25 4.81
N GLU A 114 17.30 11.26 5.99
CA GLU A 114 18.73 11.49 6.17
C GLU A 114 19.57 10.28 5.70
N PRO A 115 20.85 10.49 5.30
CA PRO A 115 21.71 9.44 4.75
C PRO A 115 21.82 8.19 5.63
N ALA A 116 21.76 8.34 6.95
CA ALA A 116 21.82 7.21 7.88
C ALA A 116 20.64 6.23 7.72
N ARG A 117 19.43 6.72 7.39
CA ARG A 117 18.21 5.90 7.17
C ARG A 117 18.02 5.43 5.72
N ARG A 118 18.81 5.93 4.76
CA ARG A 118 18.81 5.50 3.34
C ARG A 118 19.46 4.12 3.15
N LYS A 119 18.84 3.09 3.72
CA LYS A 119 19.38 1.72 3.78
C LYS A 119 18.92 0.80 2.65
N TRP A 120 18.01 1.24 1.77
CA TRP A 120 17.49 0.39 0.71
C TRP A 120 18.43 0.40 -0.50
N GLN A 121 18.72 -0.79 -1.00
CA GLN A 121 19.57 -1.08 -2.15
C GLN A 121 18.74 -1.84 -3.17
N TRP A 122 19.23 -2.03 -4.40
CA TRP A 122 18.47 -2.68 -5.48
C TRP A 122 17.78 -3.99 -5.07
N PHE A 123 18.45 -4.87 -4.29
CA PHE A 123 17.86 -6.15 -3.86
C PHE A 123 16.74 -5.98 -2.83
N ASN A 124 16.75 -4.91 -2.04
CA ASN A 124 15.64 -4.63 -1.10
C ASN A 124 14.36 -4.32 -1.88
N PHE A 125 14.47 -3.58 -2.99
CA PHE A 125 13.35 -3.35 -3.90
C PHE A 125 12.92 -4.62 -4.63
N VAL A 126 13.86 -5.49 -5.03
CA VAL A 126 13.52 -6.80 -5.61
C VAL A 126 12.73 -7.65 -4.61
N PHE A 127 13.19 -7.79 -3.37
CA PHE A 127 12.45 -8.51 -2.34
C PHE A 127 11.12 -7.83 -2.01
N PHE A 128 11.08 -6.50 -1.96
CA PHE A 128 9.83 -5.77 -1.78
C PHE A 128 8.80 -6.13 -2.85
N TRP A 129 9.19 -6.13 -4.13
CA TRP A 129 8.26 -6.41 -5.23
C TRP A 129 7.94 -7.89 -5.42
N ILE A 130 8.86 -8.82 -5.12
CA ILE A 130 8.54 -10.26 -5.06
C ILE A 130 7.55 -10.52 -3.94
N SER A 131 7.80 -9.91 -2.77
CA SER A 131 6.89 -9.95 -1.65
C SER A 131 5.53 -9.43 -2.09
N ASP A 132 5.45 -8.23 -2.64
CA ASP A 132 4.17 -7.66 -3.02
C ASP A 132 3.47 -8.42 -4.15
N SER A 133 4.21 -8.95 -5.13
CA SER A 133 3.60 -9.70 -6.24
C SER A 133 2.89 -10.96 -5.80
N PHE A 134 3.49 -11.70 -4.85
CA PHE A 134 2.90 -12.90 -4.29
C PHE A 134 1.85 -12.56 -3.22
N ASN A 135 0.67 -12.14 -3.68
CA ASN A 135 -0.52 -11.92 -2.86
C ASN A 135 -1.76 -12.53 -3.54
N VAL A 136 -2.84 -12.67 -2.78
CA VAL A 136 -4.07 -13.34 -3.26
C VAL A 136 -4.75 -12.57 -4.40
N ASN A 137 -4.76 -11.24 -4.37
CA ASN A 137 -5.37 -10.43 -5.43
C ASN A 137 -4.64 -10.61 -6.77
N THR A 138 -3.30 -10.58 -6.75
CA THR A 138 -2.50 -10.79 -7.96
C THR A 138 -2.75 -12.16 -8.57
N TRP A 139 -2.89 -13.19 -7.74
CA TRP A 139 -3.20 -14.54 -8.17
C TRP A 139 -4.50 -14.61 -8.99
N MET A 140 -5.50 -13.84 -8.57
CA MET A 140 -6.84 -13.85 -9.16
C MET A 140 -6.93 -13.07 -10.48
N ILE A 141 -6.05 -12.07 -10.71
CA ILE A 141 -6.14 -11.17 -11.87
C ILE A 141 -6.12 -11.95 -13.19
N GLY A 142 -5.10 -12.77 -13.43
CA GLY A 142 -4.98 -13.51 -14.69
C GLY A 142 -6.20 -14.41 -14.95
N ALA A 143 -6.57 -15.23 -13.97
CA ALA A 143 -7.71 -16.14 -14.08
C ALA A 143 -9.04 -15.40 -14.26
N SER A 144 -9.25 -14.28 -13.57
CA SER A 144 -10.46 -13.46 -13.70
C SER A 144 -10.66 -12.89 -15.11
N THR A 145 -9.57 -12.57 -15.83
CA THR A 145 -9.67 -12.06 -17.21
C THR A 145 -10.08 -13.14 -18.22
N ILE A 146 -9.73 -14.41 -17.96
CA ILE A 146 -10.17 -15.56 -18.76
C ILE A 146 -11.69 -15.74 -18.61
N VAL A 147 -12.14 -15.79 -17.35
CA VAL A 147 -13.56 -16.01 -17.02
C VAL A 147 -14.42 -14.81 -17.40
N GLY A 148 -13.98 -13.60 -17.06
CA GLY A 148 -14.75 -12.37 -17.21
C GLY A 148 -14.73 -11.78 -18.61
N PHE A 149 -13.62 -11.88 -19.35
CA PHE A 149 -13.48 -11.29 -20.69
C PHE A 149 -13.38 -12.32 -21.82
N GLY A 150 -13.43 -13.62 -21.50
CA GLY A 150 -13.39 -14.69 -22.50
C GLY A 150 -12.05 -14.82 -23.23
N LEU A 151 -10.96 -14.34 -22.64
CA LEU A 151 -9.60 -14.49 -23.16
C LEU A 151 -9.12 -15.93 -23.00
N ASN A 152 -8.21 -16.38 -23.88
CA ASN A 152 -7.47 -17.62 -23.60
C ASN A 152 -6.33 -17.38 -22.60
N TRP A 153 -5.70 -18.46 -22.13
CA TRP A 153 -4.70 -18.39 -21.06
C TRP A 153 -3.49 -17.50 -21.39
N TRP A 154 -2.96 -17.57 -22.63
CA TRP A 154 -1.76 -16.82 -22.99
C TRP A 154 -2.07 -15.36 -23.28
N GLN A 155 -3.26 -15.07 -23.81
CA GLN A 155 -3.76 -13.70 -23.97
C GLN A 155 -3.92 -13.06 -22.60
N ALA A 156 -4.59 -13.73 -21.67
CA ALA A 156 -4.73 -13.28 -20.29
C ALA A 156 -3.36 -13.02 -19.65
N TRP A 157 -2.43 -13.96 -19.76
CA TRP A 157 -1.07 -13.79 -19.24
C TRP A 157 -0.30 -12.63 -19.89
N LEU A 158 -0.46 -12.43 -21.19
CA LEU A 158 0.15 -11.30 -21.90
C LEU A 158 -0.43 -9.95 -21.44
N THR A 159 -1.73 -9.87 -21.16
CA THR A 159 -2.33 -8.64 -20.62
C THR A 159 -1.74 -8.25 -19.27
N VAL A 160 -1.42 -9.24 -18.42
CA VAL A 160 -0.75 -9.04 -17.13
C VAL A 160 0.66 -8.50 -17.36
N TRP A 161 1.46 -9.11 -18.24
CA TRP A 161 2.79 -8.62 -18.58
C TRP A 161 2.79 -7.16 -19.02
N VAL A 162 1.91 -6.82 -19.97
CA VAL A 162 1.82 -5.48 -20.54
C VAL A 162 1.31 -4.49 -19.49
N GLY A 163 0.24 -4.82 -18.75
CA GLY A 163 -0.34 -3.96 -17.74
C GLY A 163 0.62 -3.64 -16.60
N TYR A 164 1.32 -4.64 -16.05
CA TYR A 164 2.30 -4.42 -14.99
C TYR A 164 3.60 -3.80 -15.47
N PHE A 165 4.00 -4.00 -16.73
CA PHE A 165 5.11 -3.25 -17.31
C PHE A 165 4.79 -1.76 -17.36
N ILE A 166 3.59 -1.40 -17.84
CA ILE A 166 3.13 0.00 -17.89
C ILE A 166 3.01 0.57 -16.47
N ALA A 167 2.42 -0.16 -15.53
CA ALA A 167 2.34 0.26 -14.13
C ALA A 167 3.74 0.46 -13.51
N GLY A 168 4.68 -0.44 -13.82
CA GLY A 168 6.08 -0.34 -13.42
C GLY A 168 6.77 0.92 -13.97
N CYS A 169 6.49 1.31 -15.22
CA CYS A 169 6.96 2.58 -15.76
C CYS A 169 6.45 3.77 -14.93
N PHE A 170 5.15 3.81 -14.63
CA PHE A 170 4.56 4.89 -13.82
C PHE A 170 5.11 4.93 -12.40
N ILE A 171 5.26 3.77 -11.75
CA ILE A 171 5.91 3.64 -10.43
C ILE A 171 7.33 4.19 -10.47
N CYS A 172 8.13 3.82 -11.46
CA CYS A 172 9.49 4.33 -11.60
C CYS A 172 9.53 5.85 -11.84
N MET A 173 8.54 6.39 -12.54
CA MET A 173 8.45 7.84 -12.81
C MET A 173 8.19 8.64 -11.52
N THR A 174 7.19 8.26 -10.74
CA THR A 174 6.93 8.92 -9.44
C THR A 174 8.02 8.59 -8.43
N GLY A 175 8.48 7.34 -8.40
CA GLY A 175 9.54 6.83 -7.55
C GLY A 175 10.84 7.59 -7.68
N ARG A 176 11.17 8.10 -8.87
CA ARG A 176 12.37 8.94 -9.07
C ARG A 176 12.35 10.18 -8.16
N ILE A 177 11.19 10.81 -7.96
CA ILE A 177 11.06 12.00 -7.11
C ILE A 177 11.51 11.67 -5.68
N GLY A 178 11.00 10.57 -5.11
CA GLY A 178 11.40 10.11 -3.79
C GLY A 178 12.86 9.67 -3.75
N ALA A 179 13.35 8.96 -4.76
CA ALA A 179 14.72 8.43 -4.75
C ALA A 179 15.81 9.50 -4.93
N VAL A 180 15.49 10.62 -5.59
CA VAL A 180 16.41 11.76 -5.79
C VAL A 180 16.35 12.72 -4.62
N TYR A 181 15.15 13.12 -4.20
CA TYR A 181 14.96 14.17 -3.20
C TYR A 181 14.70 13.66 -1.78
N HIS A 182 14.55 12.34 -1.62
CA HIS A 182 14.29 11.68 -0.34
C HIS A 182 13.02 12.15 0.38
N ILE A 183 12.03 12.65 -0.39
CA ILE A 183 10.73 13.12 0.10
C ILE A 183 9.61 12.12 -0.20
N SER A 184 8.55 12.13 0.61
CA SER A 184 7.35 11.30 0.42
C SER A 184 6.37 11.90 -0.60
N PHE A 185 5.36 11.13 -0.99
CA PHE A 185 4.32 11.57 -1.93
C PHE A 185 3.59 12.83 -1.45
N PRO A 186 3.18 12.96 -0.17
CA PRO A 186 2.49 14.16 0.30
C PRO A 186 3.29 15.45 0.15
N VAL A 187 4.62 15.36 0.30
CA VAL A 187 5.52 16.50 0.13
C VAL A 187 5.72 16.80 -1.35
N ALA A 188 5.93 15.77 -2.18
CA ALA A 188 6.03 15.93 -3.62
C ALA A 188 4.76 16.60 -4.19
N ALA A 189 3.58 16.25 -3.71
CA ALA A 189 2.31 16.83 -4.15
C ALA A 189 2.19 18.35 -3.88
N ARG A 190 2.96 18.91 -2.93
CA ARG A 190 2.99 20.36 -2.65
C ARG A 190 3.54 21.15 -3.83
N SER A 191 4.43 20.58 -4.64
CA SER A 191 4.98 21.29 -5.80
C SER A 191 3.94 21.52 -6.90
N SER A 192 3.00 20.60 -7.07
CA SER A 192 2.05 20.65 -8.19
C SER A 192 0.67 21.18 -7.80
N PHE A 193 0.21 20.91 -6.57
CA PHE A 193 -1.10 21.34 -6.08
C PHE A 193 -1.04 22.53 -5.11
N GLY A 194 0.16 22.90 -4.65
CA GLY A 194 0.40 23.94 -3.66
C GLY A 194 0.47 23.42 -2.23
N ILE A 195 1.03 24.23 -1.33
CA ILE A 195 1.28 23.85 0.08
C ILE A 195 0.02 23.38 0.81
N TRP A 196 -1.09 24.11 0.67
CA TRP A 196 -2.38 23.75 1.28
C TRP A 196 -3.26 22.95 0.32
N GLY A 197 -3.11 23.18 -0.99
CA GLY A 197 -3.84 22.47 -2.01
C GLY A 197 -3.47 20.99 -2.14
N SER A 198 -2.29 20.56 -1.71
CA SER A 198 -1.89 19.14 -1.77
C SER A 198 -2.63 18.25 -0.76
N LEU A 199 -3.29 18.83 0.25
CA LEU A 199 -4.08 18.07 1.24
C LEU A 199 -5.20 17.25 0.58
N TRP A 200 -5.75 17.70 -0.56
CA TRP A 200 -6.78 16.95 -1.29
C TRP A 200 -6.24 15.66 -1.93
N PRO A 201 -5.19 15.69 -2.79
CA PRO A 201 -4.54 14.48 -3.29
C PRO A 201 -4.13 13.51 -2.18
N VAL A 202 -3.58 14.04 -1.08
CA VAL A 202 -3.13 13.26 0.08
C VAL A 202 -4.30 12.58 0.78
N PHE A 203 -5.40 13.31 1.02
CA PHE A 203 -6.60 12.73 1.60
C PHE A 203 -7.20 11.62 0.71
N ASN A 204 -7.29 11.86 -0.60
CA ASN A 204 -7.81 10.87 -1.54
C ASN A 204 -6.98 9.57 -1.49
N ARG A 205 -5.65 9.70 -1.43
CA ARG A 205 -4.75 8.54 -1.31
C ARG A 205 -4.85 7.83 0.04
N ALA A 206 -4.95 8.57 1.14
CA ALA A 206 -5.10 8.01 2.49
C ALA A 206 -6.40 7.22 2.64
N ALA A 207 -7.51 7.77 2.14
CA ALA A 207 -8.81 7.12 2.13
C ALA A 207 -8.75 5.78 1.37
N MET A 208 -8.09 5.76 0.22
CA MET A 208 -7.91 4.54 -0.57
C MET A 208 -7.06 3.49 0.13
N ALA A 209 -5.98 3.89 0.80
CA ALA A 209 -5.21 2.95 1.61
C ALA A 209 -6.08 2.31 2.71
N CYS A 210 -6.97 3.07 3.37
CA CYS A 210 -7.85 2.53 4.41
C CYS A 210 -8.85 1.50 3.85
N ILE A 211 -9.42 1.77 2.67
CA ILE A 211 -10.33 0.83 1.98
C ILE A 211 -9.59 -0.47 1.67
N TRP A 212 -8.43 -0.36 1.01
CA TRP A 212 -7.61 -1.51 0.68
C TRP A 212 -7.13 -2.25 1.93
N TYR A 213 -6.90 -1.54 3.04
CA TYR A 213 -6.55 -2.18 4.29
C TYR A 213 -7.66 -3.11 4.79
N GLY A 214 -8.91 -2.64 4.77
CA GLY A 214 -10.06 -3.46 5.11
C GLY A 214 -10.21 -4.68 4.20
N VAL A 215 -10.13 -4.48 2.87
CA VAL A 215 -10.24 -5.55 1.87
C VAL A 215 -9.16 -6.61 2.07
N GLN A 216 -7.89 -6.19 2.20
CA GLN A 216 -6.78 -7.12 2.45
C GLN A 216 -6.90 -7.81 3.80
N GLY A 217 -7.43 -7.11 4.81
CA GLY A 217 -7.78 -7.67 6.11
C GLY A 217 -8.80 -8.80 6.00
N TRP A 218 -9.88 -8.59 5.24
CA TRP A 218 -10.93 -9.60 5.01
C TRP A 218 -10.37 -10.84 4.33
N ILE A 219 -9.56 -10.67 3.29
CA ILE A 219 -8.91 -11.79 2.58
C ILE A 219 -7.96 -12.54 3.53
N GLY A 220 -7.19 -11.81 4.36
CA GLY A 220 -6.35 -12.41 5.40
C GLY A 220 -7.18 -13.17 6.45
N GLY A 221 -8.37 -12.66 6.78
CA GLY A 221 -9.37 -13.34 7.60
C GLY A 221 -9.79 -14.70 7.03
N THR A 222 -10.04 -14.76 5.73
CA THR A 222 -10.35 -16.03 5.04
C THR A 222 -9.20 -17.03 5.13
N CYS A 223 -7.94 -16.57 5.11
CA CYS A 223 -6.78 -17.44 5.37
C CYS A 223 -6.81 -18.01 6.80
N VAL A 224 -7.12 -17.18 7.80
CA VAL A 224 -7.26 -17.62 9.21
C VAL A 224 -8.43 -18.59 9.37
N TYR A 225 -9.54 -18.35 8.69
CA TYR A 225 -10.67 -19.28 8.64
C TYR A 225 -10.22 -20.67 8.14
N LEU A 226 -9.48 -20.72 7.02
CA LEU A 226 -8.93 -21.96 6.48
C LEU A 226 -7.99 -22.66 7.48
N MET A 227 -7.14 -21.89 8.17
CA MET A 227 -6.25 -22.44 9.19
C MET A 227 -7.04 -23.07 10.36
N ILE A 228 -8.06 -22.40 10.86
CA ILE A 228 -8.89 -22.90 11.97
C ILE A 228 -9.65 -24.15 11.51
N ARG A 229 -10.29 -24.09 10.33
CA ARG A 229 -11.03 -25.21 9.73
C ARG A 229 -10.13 -26.44 9.50
N SER A 230 -8.89 -26.24 9.06
CA SER A 230 -7.89 -27.30 8.92
C SER A 230 -7.61 -28.05 10.24
N ILE A 231 -7.71 -27.39 11.39
CA ILE A 231 -7.51 -28.01 12.71
C ILE A 231 -8.84 -28.57 13.23
N TRP A 232 -9.91 -27.79 13.14
CA TRP A 232 -11.25 -28.10 13.65
C TRP A 232 -12.31 -27.88 12.56
N ASN A 233 -12.74 -28.96 11.91
CA ASN A 233 -13.84 -28.90 10.93
C ASN A 233 -15.16 -28.40 11.54
N SER A 234 -15.34 -28.55 12.85
CA SER A 234 -16.51 -28.03 13.58
C SER A 234 -16.63 -26.50 13.55
N TRP A 235 -15.61 -25.78 13.08
CA TRP A 235 -15.67 -24.33 12.91
C TRP A 235 -16.78 -23.89 11.95
N ASP A 236 -17.15 -24.74 10.98
CA ASP A 236 -18.28 -24.47 10.08
C ASP A 236 -19.64 -24.52 10.77
N ASN A 237 -19.72 -25.21 11.91
CA ASN A 237 -20.97 -25.48 12.62
C ASN A 237 -21.18 -24.54 13.82
N ILE A 238 -20.37 -23.49 13.96
CA ILE A 238 -20.58 -22.56 15.06
C ILE A 238 -21.89 -21.78 14.86
N PRO A 239 -22.67 -21.54 15.93
CA PRO A 239 -23.92 -20.79 15.82
C PRO A 239 -23.68 -19.40 15.24
N ASP A 240 -24.46 -19.01 14.23
CA ASP A 240 -24.39 -17.66 13.70
C ASP A 240 -25.18 -16.68 14.59
N THR A 241 -24.42 -15.84 15.29
CA THR A 241 -24.90 -14.78 16.20
C THR A 241 -25.01 -13.40 15.55
N ILE A 242 -24.43 -13.21 14.36
CA ILE A 242 -24.35 -11.89 13.71
C ILE A 242 -25.60 -11.57 12.88
N HIS A 243 -26.44 -12.56 12.54
CA HIS A 243 -27.75 -12.39 11.88
C HIS A 243 -27.71 -11.39 10.71
N ALA A 244 -26.70 -11.51 9.85
CA ALA A 244 -26.55 -10.63 8.70
C ALA A 244 -27.68 -10.88 7.67
N PRO A 245 -27.99 -9.90 6.80
CA PRO A 245 -28.96 -10.09 5.72
C PRO A 245 -28.60 -11.29 4.82
N GLU A 246 -29.63 -11.95 4.29
CA GLU A 246 -29.46 -13.06 3.36
C GLU A 246 -28.66 -12.61 2.13
N GLY A 247 -27.62 -13.37 1.78
CA GLY A 247 -26.66 -13.02 0.71
C GLY A 247 -25.43 -12.22 1.18
N SER A 248 -25.35 -11.82 2.45
CA SER A 248 -24.14 -11.19 2.97
C SER A 248 -23.00 -12.20 3.15
N LEU A 249 -21.77 -11.78 2.87
CA LEU A 249 -20.56 -12.55 3.20
C LEU A 249 -20.28 -12.58 4.72
N LEU A 250 -21.00 -11.78 5.50
CA LEU A 250 -20.81 -11.67 6.93
C LEU A 250 -21.57 -12.77 7.68
N ASN A 251 -20.83 -13.61 8.39
CA ASN A 251 -21.36 -14.48 9.43
C ASN A 251 -20.38 -14.52 10.61
N THR A 252 -20.77 -15.16 11.71
CA THR A 252 -19.96 -15.21 12.93
C THR A 252 -18.58 -15.82 12.72
N ARG A 253 -18.46 -16.93 11.97
CA ARG A 253 -17.17 -17.61 11.75
C ARG A 253 -16.20 -16.74 10.96
N ASP A 254 -16.68 -16.12 9.88
CA ASP A 254 -15.86 -15.32 8.97
C ASP A 254 -15.45 -14.01 9.64
N PHE A 255 -16.36 -13.38 10.39
CA PHE A 255 -16.04 -12.19 11.17
C PHE A 255 -15.00 -12.46 12.27
N VAL A 256 -15.13 -13.57 13.01
CA VAL A 256 -14.15 -13.92 14.05
C VAL A 256 -12.79 -14.21 13.43
N SER A 257 -12.73 -14.96 12.32
CA SER A 257 -11.48 -15.21 11.61
C SER A 257 -10.84 -13.92 11.05
N PHE A 258 -11.65 -13.02 10.50
CA PHE A 258 -11.23 -11.67 10.11
C PHE A 258 -10.68 -10.87 11.29
N PHE A 259 -11.40 -10.83 12.42
CA PHE A 259 -10.99 -10.10 13.60
C PHE A 259 -9.68 -10.65 14.18
N LEU A 260 -9.51 -11.97 14.19
CA LEU A 260 -8.25 -12.61 14.60
C LEU A 260 -7.09 -12.21 13.69
N PHE A 261 -7.27 -12.24 12.37
CA PHE A 261 -6.25 -11.76 11.43
C PHE A 261 -5.92 -10.28 11.68
N TRP A 262 -6.94 -9.43 11.77
CA TRP A 262 -6.79 -8.01 12.03
C TRP A 262 -6.03 -7.74 13.32
N PHE A 263 -6.45 -8.37 14.42
CA PHE A 263 -5.84 -8.20 15.74
C PHE A 263 -4.37 -8.67 15.75
N CYS A 264 -4.09 -9.83 15.16
CA CYS A 264 -2.73 -10.35 15.02
C CYS A 264 -1.85 -9.53 14.07
N SER A 265 -2.43 -8.72 13.18
CA SER A 265 -1.68 -7.85 12.27
C SER A 265 -1.20 -6.56 12.94
N LEU A 266 -1.85 -6.11 14.03
CA LEU A 266 -1.55 -4.85 14.70
C LEU A 266 -0.10 -4.70 15.21
N PRO A 267 0.57 -5.74 15.75
CA PRO A 267 1.97 -5.64 16.14
C PRO A 267 2.91 -5.35 14.97
N ALA A 268 2.57 -5.78 13.76
CA ALA A 268 3.41 -5.56 12.58
C ALA A 268 3.44 -4.08 12.14
N ILE A 269 2.41 -3.30 12.48
CA ILE A 269 2.32 -1.85 12.20
C ILE A 269 3.33 -1.04 13.04
N TRP A 270 3.73 -1.57 14.19
CA TRP A 270 4.59 -0.84 15.14
C TRP A 270 6.00 -0.58 14.60
N PHE A 271 6.52 -1.46 13.75
CA PHE A 271 7.90 -1.41 13.29
C PHE A 271 8.15 -0.23 12.33
N PRO A 272 9.28 0.49 12.46
CA PRO A 272 9.66 1.54 11.52
C PRO A 272 9.79 1.06 10.07
N VAL A 273 9.48 1.94 9.11
CA VAL A 273 9.53 1.64 7.67
C VAL A 273 10.92 1.17 7.20
N HIS A 274 12.01 1.67 7.79
CA HIS A 274 13.35 1.21 7.40
C HIS A 274 13.68 -0.23 7.89
N GLN A 275 12.97 -0.75 8.91
CA GLN A 275 13.15 -2.11 9.44
C GLN A 275 12.21 -3.11 8.80
N ILE A 276 11.07 -2.66 8.26
CA ILE A 276 10.07 -3.53 7.64
C ILE A 276 10.60 -4.32 6.42
N ARG A 277 11.71 -3.88 5.83
CA ARG A 277 12.42 -4.61 4.77
C ARG A 277 12.65 -6.09 5.12
N HIS A 278 12.88 -6.41 6.41
CA HIS A 278 13.10 -7.79 6.85
C HIS A 278 11.83 -8.65 6.75
N LEU A 279 10.65 -8.07 6.99
CA LEU A 279 9.36 -8.74 6.76
C LEU A 279 9.21 -9.09 5.28
N PHE A 280 9.56 -8.17 4.38
CA PHE A 280 9.49 -8.40 2.93
C PHE A 280 10.48 -9.46 2.47
N THR A 281 11.70 -9.47 3.02
CA THR A 281 12.69 -10.52 2.77
C THR A 281 12.15 -11.89 3.14
N VAL A 282 11.64 -12.07 4.37
CA VAL A 282 11.07 -13.36 4.81
C VAL A 282 9.89 -13.77 3.91
N LYS A 283 8.96 -12.84 3.66
CA LYS A 283 7.79 -13.10 2.81
C LYS A 283 8.19 -13.51 1.39
N SER A 284 9.25 -12.93 0.83
CA SER A 284 9.77 -13.25 -0.51
C SER A 284 10.32 -14.67 -0.65
N TYR A 285 10.64 -15.34 0.45
CA TYR A 285 11.04 -16.75 0.43
C TYR A 285 9.84 -17.66 0.71
N VAL A 286 9.09 -17.37 1.76
CA VAL A 286 8.04 -18.27 2.26
C VAL A 286 6.86 -18.35 1.28
N VAL A 287 6.36 -17.21 0.80
CA VAL A 287 5.11 -17.17 0.04
C VAL A 287 5.28 -17.72 -1.37
N PRO A 288 6.34 -17.40 -2.13
CA PRO A 288 6.54 -18.02 -3.44
C PRO A 288 6.67 -19.54 -3.37
N VAL A 289 7.37 -20.06 -2.36
CA VAL A 289 7.48 -21.51 -2.14
C VAL A 289 6.11 -22.13 -1.89
N ALA A 290 5.28 -21.52 -1.04
CA ALA A 290 3.92 -21.99 -0.79
C ALA A 290 3.03 -21.91 -2.04
N GLY A 291 3.13 -20.83 -2.82
CA GLY A 291 2.39 -20.67 -4.06
C GLY A 291 2.77 -21.70 -5.12
N ILE A 292 4.06 -21.97 -5.30
CA ILE A 292 4.57 -23.01 -6.20
C ILE A 292 4.17 -24.41 -5.70
N ALA A 293 4.27 -24.67 -4.39
CA ALA A 293 3.82 -25.93 -3.80
C ALA A 293 2.32 -26.15 -4.04
N PHE A 294 1.51 -25.11 -3.89
CA PHE A 294 0.08 -25.18 -4.15
C PHE A 294 -0.25 -25.43 -5.63
N LEU A 295 0.49 -24.79 -6.55
CA LEU A 295 0.41 -25.07 -7.98
C LEU A 295 0.72 -26.54 -8.27
N VAL A 296 1.88 -27.03 -7.82
CA VAL A 296 2.31 -28.41 -8.07
C VAL A 296 1.28 -29.39 -7.52
N TRP A 297 0.77 -29.16 -6.31
CA TRP A 297 -0.28 -29.98 -5.72
C TRP A 297 -1.55 -30.01 -6.57
N SER A 298 -1.99 -28.85 -7.06
CA SER A 298 -3.17 -28.74 -7.92
C SER A 298 -2.98 -29.47 -9.25
N LEU A 299 -1.83 -29.29 -9.91
CA LEU A 299 -1.52 -29.96 -11.17
C LEU A 299 -1.42 -31.48 -11.03
N VAL A 300 -0.81 -31.97 -9.95
CA VAL A 300 -0.72 -33.41 -9.65
C VAL A 300 -2.11 -34.00 -9.44
N ARG A 301 -2.99 -33.33 -8.69
CA ARG A 301 -4.38 -33.77 -8.50
C ARG A 301 -5.18 -33.80 -9.81
N ALA A 302 -4.93 -32.85 -10.71
CA ALA A 302 -5.57 -32.80 -12.02
C ALA A 302 -4.98 -33.78 -13.05
N GLY A 303 -3.85 -34.44 -12.74
CA GLY A 303 -3.13 -35.29 -13.68
C GLY A 303 -2.45 -34.54 -14.84
N GLY A 304 -2.20 -33.23 -14.67
CA GLY A 304 -1.59 -32.38 -15.70
C GLY A 304 -1.99 -30.90 -15.60
N ILE A 305 -1.67 -30.14 -16.65
CA ILE A 305 -1.85 -28.67 -16.72
C ILE A 305 -3.33 -28.26 -16.84
N GLY A 306 -4.24 -29.22 -17.03
CA GLY A 306 -5.67 -29.00 -17.11
C GLY A 306 -6.17 -28.54 -18.49
N LYS A 307 -7.47 -28.24 -18.59
CA LYS A 307 -8.12 -27.97 -19.88
C LYS A 307 -7.99 -26.53 -20.36
N ILE A 308 -7.86 -25.55 -19.47
CA ILE A 308 -7.88 -24.12 -19.83
C ILE A 308 -6.73 -23.76 -20.77
N VAL A 309 -5.56 -24.40 -20.61
CA VAL A 309 -4.42 -24.16 -21.50
C VAL A 309 -4.63 -24.61 -22.95
N HIS A 310 -5.63 -25.46 -23.17
CA HIS A 310 -6.03 -25.96 -24.50
C HIS A 310 -7.31 -25.31 -25.02
N GLN A 311 -7.97 -24.48 -24.22
CA GLN A 311 -9.21 -23.82 -24.64
C GLN A 311 -8.91 -22.62 -25.54
N PRO A 312 -9.61 -22.49 -26.69
CA PRO A 312 -9.56 -21.27 -27.47
C PRO A 312 -10.23 -20.11 -26.71
N ALA A 313 -9.97 -18.88 -27.15
CA ALA A 313 -10.65 -17.72 -26.61
C ALA A 313 -12.17 -17.83 -26.89
N LYS A 314 -12.99 -17.52 -25.89
CA LYS A 314 -14.45 -17.43 -26.03
C LYS A 314 -14.86 -16.13 -26.74
N ALA A 315 -14.13 -15.04 -26.49
CA ALA A 315 -14.35 -13.75 -27.14
C ALA A 315 -13.71 -13.71 -28.55
N THR A 316 -14.39 -13.06 -29.50
CA THR A 316 -13.90 -12.89 -30.88
C THR A 316 -14.09 -11.45 -31.37
N GLY A 317 -13.40 -11.07 -32.46
CA GLY A 317 -13.57 -9.75 -33.09
C GLY A 317 -13.29 -8.57 -32.15
N SER A 318 -14.21 -7.60 -32.12
CA SER A 318 -14.07 -6.40 -31.29
C SER A 318 -14.13 -6.70 -29.79
N ASP A 319 -14.91 -7.71 -29.37
CA ASP A 319 -15.04 -8.08 -27.96
C ASP A 319 -13.72 -8.63 -27.42
N LEU A 320 -12.98 -9.40 -28.24
CA LEU A 320 -11.64 -9.86 -27.90
C LEU A 320 -10.68 -8.68 -27.70
N ALA A 321 -10.68 -7.71 -28.62
CA ALA A 321 -9.81 -6.54 -28.52
C ALA A 321 -10.10 -5.70 -27.26
N TRP A 322 -11.38 -5.47 -26.96
CA TRP A 322 -11.77 -4.79 -25.74
C TRP A 322 -11.52 -5.62 -24.47
N GLY A 323 -11.61 -6.95 -24.54
CA GLY A 323 -11.22 -7.84 -23.46
C GLY A 323 -9.73 -7.73 -23.12
N VAL A 324 -8.86 -7.71 -24.15
CA VAL A 324 -7.41 -7.49 -23.98
C VAL A 324 -7.14 -6.14 -23.31
N ILE A 325 -7.78 -5.07 -23.79
CA ILE A 325 -7.62 -3.72 -23.20
C ILE A 325 -8.07 -3.74 -21.73
N GLN A 326 -9.22 -4.34 -21.42
CA GLN A 326 -9.71 -4.41 -20.05
C GLN A 326 -8.82 -5.25 -19.13
N GLY A 327 -8.18 -6.32 -19.63
CA GLY A 327 -7.18 -7.09 -18.88
C GLY A 327 -5.94 -6.25 -18.52
N ILE A 328 -5.43 -5.47 -19.48
CA ILE A 328 -4.31 -4.53 -19.25
C ILE A 328 -4.72 -3.48 -18.21
N MET A 329 -5.90 -2.89 -18.37
CA MET A 329 -6.41 -1.85 -17.48
C MET A 329 -6.71 -2.37 -16.07
N SER A 330 -7.13 -3.63 -15.92
CA SER A 330 -7.33 -4.27 -14.61
C SER A 330 -6.01 -4.35 -13.83
N SER A 331 -4.91 -4.63 -14.53
CA SER A 331 -3.58 -4.69 -13.91
C SER A 331 -3.09 -3.30 -13.48
N ILE A 332 -3.32 -2.28 -14.31
CA ILE A 332 -2.98 -0.88 -13.99
C ILE A 332 -3.84 -0.36 -12.84
N ALA A 333 -5.14 -0.64 -12.83
CA ALA A 333 -6.07 -0.21 -11.79
C ALA A 333 -5.72 -0.82 -10.42
N ASN A 334 -5.26 -2.07 -10.38
CA ASN A 334 -4.74 -2.71 -9.17
C ASN A 334 -3.56 -1.93 -8.56
N PHE A 335 -2.82 -1.19 -9.38
CA PHE A 335 -1.61 -0.45 -8.99
C PHE A 335 -1.79 1.07 -8.90
N ALA A 336 -2.99 1.59 -9.19
CA ALA A 336 -3.21 3.03 -9.24
C ALA A 336 -2.82 3.77 -7.95
N THR A 337 -3.01 3.14 -6.79
CA THR A 337 -2.61 3.67 -5.48
C THR A 337 -1.09 3.66 -5.31
N LEU A 338 -0.42 2.57 -5.67
CA LEU A 338 1.04 2.42 -5.59
C LEU A 338 1.78 3.34 -6.55
N ILE A 339 1.21 3.58 -7.74
CA ILE A 339 1.77 4.50 -8.74
C ILE A 339 2.03 5.88 -8.14
N VAL A 340 1.10 6.46 -7.40
CA VAL A 340 1.31 7.83 -6.86
C VAL A 340 2.22 7.86 -5.64
N ASN A 341 2.29 6.77 -4.87
CA ASN A 341 2.92 6.78 -3.55
C ASN A 341 4.23 5.99 -3.46
N ASP A 342 4.77 5.51 -4.58
CA ASP A 342 6.15 4.97 -4.62
C ASP A 342 7.20 5.86 -3.93
N PRO A 343 7.12 7.21 -3.97
CA PRO A 343 8.01 8.08 -3.19
C PRO A 343 8.11 7.74 -1.69
N ASP A 344 7.06 7.16 -1.09
CA ASP A 344 7.06 6.80 0.33
C ASP A 344 8.08 5.69 0.65
N PHE A 345 8.38 4.84 -0.34
CA PHE A 345 9.38 3.77 -0.26
C PHE A 345 10.69 4.17 -0.92
N SER A 346 10.63 4.73 -2.13
CA SER A 346 11.81 5.06 -2.91
C SER A 346 12.69 6.12 -2.23
N ARG A 347 12.13 6.96 -1.35
CA ARG A 347 12.90 7.89 -0.50
C ARG A 347 13.94 7.24 0.41
N PHE A 348 13.81 5.95 0.70
CA PHE A 348 14.80 5.19 1.48
C PHE A 348 15.91 4.58 0.62
N ALA A 349 15.87 4.75 -0.70
CA ALA A 349 16.90 4.27 -1.62
C ALA A 349 18.25 4.94 -1.33
N LYS A 350 19.33 4.17 -1.47
CA LYS A 350 20.70 4.68 -1.37
C LYS A 350 21.10 5.49 -2.61
N LYS A 351 20.58 5.13 -3.79
CA LYS A 351 20.78 5.84 -5.05
C LYS A 351 19.55 5.68 -5.96
N PRO A 352 19.25 6.65 -6.85
CA PRO A 352 18.09 6.57 -7.74
C PRO A 352 18.06 5.33 -8.64
N SER A 353 19.23 4.86 -9.11
CA SER A 353 19.32 3.67 -9.96
C SER A 353 18.94 2.37 -9.25
N ASP A 354 19.06 2.31 -7.92
CA ASP A 354 18.62 1.15 -7.12
C ASP A 354 17.10 1.02 -7.13
N ALA A 355 16.35 2.13 -7.19
CA ALA A 355 14.90 2.13 -7.28
C ALA A 355 14.41 2.04 -8.74
N LEU A 356 15.17 2.50 -9.73
CA LEU A 356 14.70 2.45 -11.13
C LEU A 356 14.69 1.03 -11.70
N TRP A 357 15.87 0.40 -11.78
CA TRP A 357 16.02 -0.86 -12.53
C TRP A 357 15.41 -2.05 -11.82
N SER A 358 15.51 -2.08 -10.49
CA SER A 358 14.94 -3.16 -9.67
C SER A 358 13.43 -3.23 -9.85
N GLN A 359 12.73 -2.10 -9.77
CA GLN A 359 11.28 -2.02 -9.84
C GLN A 359 10.77 -2.28 -11.26
N LEU A 360 11.40 -1.65 -12.27
CA LEU A 360 11.00 -1.82 -13.68
C LEU A 360 11.08 -3.27 -14.17
N ILE A 361 12.00 -4.06 -13.63
CA ILE A 361 12.16 -5.48 -13.97
C ILE A 361 11.28 -6.37 -13.06
N THR A 362 11.29 -6.13 -11.75
CA THR A 362 10.66 -7.05 -10.79
C THR A 362 9.14 -6.97 -10.82
N ILE A 363 8.55 -5.79 -11.04
CA ILE A 363 7.10 -5.62 -11.11
C ILE A 363 6.47 -6.46 -12.23
N PRO A 364 6.82 -6.28 -13.53
CA PRO A 364 6.22 -7.08 -14.58
C PRO A 364 6.50 -8.58 -14.42
N THR A 365 7.71 -8.95 -14.01
CA THR A 365 8.10 -10.37 -13.88
C THR A 365 7.39 -11.06 -12.72
N GLY A 366 7.42 -10.50 -11.51
CA GLY A 366 6.83 -11.11 -10.32
C GLY A 366 5.31 -11.26 -10.42
N PHE A 367 4.64 -10.23 -10.93
CA PHE A 367 3.18 -10.25 -11.08
C PHE A 367 2.72 -11.17 -12.20
N ALA A 368 3.47 -11.24 -13.30
CA ALA A 368 3.21 -12.20 -14.37
C ALA A 368 3.41 -13.65 -13.91
N LEU A 369 4.44 -13.94 -13.12
CA LEU A 369 4.66 -15.27 -12.57
C LEU A 369 3.55 -15.68 -11.59
N THR A 370 3.17 -14.78 -10.68
CA THR A 370 2.09 -15.04 -9.73
C THR A 370 0.75 -15.26 -10.44
N SER A 371 0.46 -14.45 -11.47
CA SER A 371 -0.77 -14.62 -12.28
C SER A 371 -0.77 -15.91 -13.10
N LEU A 372 0.39 -16.32 -13.63
CA LEU A 372 0.53 -17.60 -14.33
C LEU A 372 0.21 -18.77 -13.40
N ILE A 373 0.75 -18.73 -12.18
CA ILE A 373 0.43 -19.71 -11.14
C ILE A 373 -1.10 -19.77 -10.95
N GLY A 374 -1.79 -18.63 -10.84
CA GLY A 374 -3.23 -18.62 -10.69
C GLY A 374 -4.03 -19.15 -11.88
N ILE A 375 -3.61 -18.84 -13.10
CA ILE A 375 -4.20 -19.37 -14.34
C ILE A 375 -4.08 -20.91 -14.37
N LEU A 376 -2.89 -21.44 -14.09
CA LEU A 376 -2.64 -22.87 -14.13
C LEU A 376 -3.34 -23.62 -12.99
N THR A 377 -3.39 -23.05 -11.79
CA THR A 377 -4.16 -23.61 -10.67
C THR A 377 -5.65 -23.64 -11.01
N THR A 378 -6.22 -22.56 -11.56
CA THR A 378 -7.62 -22.52 -12.01
C THR A 378 -7.90 -23.58 -13.09
N SER A 379 -6.96 -23.78 -14.01
CA SER A 379 -7.02 -24.81 -15.06
C SER A 379 -7.10 -26.22 -14.49
N ALA A 380 -6.33 -26.51 -13.45
CA ALA A 380 -6.38 -27.78 -12.74
C ALA A 380 -7.73 -27.98 -12.02
N CYS A 381 -8.29 -26.93 -11.43
CA CYS A 381 -9.59 -27.00 -10.73
C CYS A 381 -10.73 -27.41 -11.65
N ALA A 382 -10.76 -26.88 -12.87
CA ALA A 382 -11.76 -27.25 -13.87
C ALA A 382 -11.74 -28.74 -14.21
N VAL A 383 -10.60 -29.42 -14.02
CA VAL A 383 -10.49 -30.87 -14.17
C VAL A 383 -10.91 -31.61 -12.89
N ILE A 384 -10.49 -31.12 -11.72
CA ILE A 384 -10.74 -31.77 -10.43
C ILE A 384 -12.24 -31.70 -10.05
N TYR A 385 -12.85 -30.52 -10.20
CA TYR A 385 -14.20 -30.22 -9.69
C TYR A 385 -15.23 -29.95 -10.78
N GLY A 386 -14.84 -29.95 -12.06
CA GLY A 386 -15.75 -29.64 -13.17
C GLY A 386 -16.16 -28.16 -13.27
N GLN A 387 -15.58 -27.27 -12.44
CA GLN A 387 -15.84 -25.83 -12.44
C GLN A 387 -14.55 -25.00 -12.30
N GLU A 388 -14.56 -23.80 -12.85
CA GLU A 388 -13.42 -22.88 -12.86
C GLU A 388 -13.37 -22.08 -11.53
N ILE A 389 -12.50 -22.50 -10.60
CA ILE A 389 -12.28 -21.81 -9.33
C ILE A 389 -11.05 -20.92 -9.45
N TRP A 390 -11.29 -19.61 -9.54
CA TRP A 390 -10.25 -18.60 -9.77
C TRP A 390 -9.71 -17.98 -8.47
N ASN A 391 -10.46 -18.07 -7.37
CA ASN A 391 -10.02 -17.66 -6.04
C ASN A 391 -9.24 -18.82 -5.37
N PRO A 392 -7.94 -18.64 -5.06
CA PRO A 392 -7.15 -19.70 -4.45
C PRO A 392 -7.63 -20.08 -3.04
N LEU A 393 -8.26 -19.16 -2.31
CA LEU A 393 -8.79 -19.46 -0.97
C LEU A 393 -10.04 -20.32 -1.06
N ASP A 394 -10.90 -20.09 -2.03
CA ASP A 394 -12.07 -20.95 -2.25
C ASP A 394 -11.62 -22.34 -2.72
N LEU A 395 -10.60 -22.44 -3.55
CA LEU A 395 -10.02 -23.74 -3.92
C LEU A 395 -9.52 -24.52 -2.70
N LEU A 396 -8.86 -23.85 -1.75
CA LEU A 396 -8.43 -24.49 -0.50
C LEU A 396 -9.63 -24.95 0.35
N LYS A 397 -10.80 -24.28 0.28
CA LYS A 397 -12.03 -24.77 0.92
C LYS A 397 -12.50 -26.08 0.28
N PHE A 398 -12.53 -26.16 -1.05
CA PHE A 398 -12.87 -27.40 -1.76
C PHE A 398 -11.94 -28.55 -1.42
N PHE A 399 -10.63 -28.26 -1.25
CA PHE A 399 -9.66 -29.27 -0.81
C PHE A 399 -9.97 -29.78 0.60
N LEU A 400 -10.46 -28.92 1.50
CA LEU A 400 -10.88 -29.35 2.84
C LEU A 400 -12.18 -30.18 2.80
N ASP A 401 -13.07 -29.92 1.85
CA ASP A 401 -14.36 -30.61 1.72
C ASP A 401 -14.20 -32.05 1.21
N ASP A 402 -13.28 -32.26 0.26
CA ASP A 402 -13.07 -33.57 -0.37
C ASP A 402 -11.86 -34.35 0.17
N GLY A 403 -11.05 -33.72 1.02
CA GLY A 403 -9.76 -34.21 1.46
C GLY A 403 -9.76 -34.89 2.83
N GLY A 404 -8.78 -35.78 3.04
CA GLY A 404 -8.50 -36.38 4.35
C GLY A 404 -7.55 -35.55 5.21
N THR A 405 -7.05 -36.14 6.30
CA THR A 405 -6.14 -35.48 7.26
C THR A 405 -4.89 -34.88 6.60
N GLY A 406 -4.30 -35.55 5.61
CA GLY A 406 -3.13 -35.03 4.89
C GLY A 406 -3.43 -33.72 4.13
N THR A 407 -4.61 -33.63 3.51
CA THR A 407 -5.07 -32.41 2.83
C THR A 407 -5.28 -31.28 3.82
N ARG A 408 -5.86 -31.56 4.99
CA ARG A 408 -6.07 -30.56 6.04
C ARG A 408 -4.75 -29.92 6.50
N VAL A 409 -3.71 -30.73 6.68
CA VAL A 409 -2.35 -30.26 7.02
C VAL A 409 -1.76 -29.41 5.90
N GLY A 410 -1.86 -29.86 4.64
CA GLY A 410 -1.38 -29.09 3.49
C GLY A 410 -2.06 -27.73 3.37
N VAL A 411 -3.39 -27.69 3.52
CA VAL A 411 -4.17 -26.45 3.51
C VAL A 411 -3.76 -25.53 4.66
N PHE A 412 -3.51 -26.06 5.87
CA PHE A 412 -3.07 -25.24 7.01
C PHE A 412 -1.78 -24.49 6.70
N PHE A 413 -0.76 -25.15 6.15
CA PHE A 413 0.52 -24.52 5.84
C PHE A 413 0.42 -23.52 4.69
N ILE A 414 -0.35 -23.83 3.64
CA ILE A 414 -0.58 -22.90 2.52
C ILE A 414 -1.37 -21.68 3.00
N ALA A 415 -2.44 -21.88 3.79
CA ALA A 415 -3.24 -20.80 4.35
C ALA A 415 -2.41 -19.92 5.30
N THR A 416 -1.50 -20.51 6.09
CA THR A 416 -0.56 -19.75 6.94
C THR A 416 0.37 -18.88 6.09
N ALA A 417 0.92 -19.42 5.00
CA ALA A 417 1.76 -18.65 4.09
C ALA A 417 0.97 -17.53 3.37
N PHE A 418 -0.28 -17.78 2.99
CA PHE A 418 -1.16 -16.75 2.42
C PHE A 418 -1.60 -15.71 3.45
N ALA A 419 -1.80 -16.07 4.71
CA ALA A 419 -2.01 -15.09 5.79
C ALA A 419 -0.78 -14.18 5.94
N LEU A 420 0.44 -14.73 5.91
CA LEU A 420 1.68 -13.94 5.87
C LEU A 420 1.75 -13.06 4.61
N ALA A 421 1.29 -13.55 3.47
CA ALA A 421 1.24 -12.81 2.22
C ALA A 421 0.39 -11.53 2.34
N GLN A 422 -0.84 -11.71 2.84
CA GLN A 422 -1.79 -10.63 3.06
C GLN A 422 -1.31 -9.66 4.14
N LEU A 423 -0.71 -10.16 5.23
CA LEU A 423 -0.10 -9.30 6.25
C LEU A 423 0.96 -8.40 5.63
N GLY A 424 1.94 -8.96 4.93
CA GLY A 424 3.04 -8.18 4.36
C GLY A 424 2.58 -7.15 3.32
N THR A 425 1.67 -7.54 2.43
CA THR A 425 1.10 -6.60 1.43
C THR A 425 0.27 -5.51 2.10
N ASN A 426 -0.52 -5.85 3.14
CA ASN A 426 -1.35 -4.86 3.81
C ASN A 426 -0.53 -3.84 4.59
N ILE A 427 0.58 -4.26 5.21
CA ILE A 427 1.46 -3.31 5.89
C ILE A 427 2.14 -2.40 4.86
N ALA A 428 2.74 -2.98 3.81
CA ALA A 428 3.40 -2.26 2.72
C ALA A 428 2.46 -1.28 2.02
N ALA A 429 1.51 -1.78 1.23
CA ALA A 429 0.75 -0.97 0.29
C ALA A 429 -0.22 0.00 0.97
N ASN A 430 -0.69 -0.34 2.19
CA ASN A 430 -1.81 0.35 2.81
C ASN A 430 -1.45 1.06 4.12
N SER A 431 -0.99 0.35 5.15
CA SER A 431 -0.82 0.98 6.46
C SER A 431 0.31 2.00 6.51
N VAL A 432 1.46 1.70 5.86
CA VAL A 432 2.60 2.63 5.80
C VAL A 432 2.27 3.82 4.92
N SER A 433 1.60 3.59 3.79
CA SER A 433 1.13 4.64 2.87
C SER A 433 0.14 5.58 3.57
N ALA A 434 -0.94 5.03 4.16
CA ALA A 434 -1.90 5.81 4.93
C ALA A 434 -1.23 6.56 6.09
N GLY A 435 -0.29 5.90 6.79
CA GLY A 435 0.48 6.53 7.85
C GLY A 435 1.24 7.75 7.36
N THR A 436 1.95 7.61 6.23
CA THR A 436 2.73 8.68 5.60
C THR A 436 1.83 9.81 5.09
N ASP A 437 0.67 9.50 4.51
CA ASP A 437 -0.29 10.51 4.08
C ASP A 437 -0.88 11.28 5.27
N MET A 438 -1.28 10.56 6.32
CA MET A 438 -1.89 11.17 7.50
C MET A 438 -0.91 12.03 8.30
N THR A 439 0.40 11.77 8.23
CA THR A 439 1.39 12.70 8.80
C THR A 439 1.37 14.04 8.08
N ALA A 440 1.03 14.10 6.79
CA ALA A 440 0.84 15.38 6.10
C ALA A 440 -0.53 16.02 6.34
N LEU A 441 -1.56 15.24 6.63
CA LEU A 441 -2.90 15.77 6.94
C LEU A 441 -2.98 16.39 8.35
N LEU A 442 -2.35 15.75 9.34
CA LEU A 442 -2.34 16.20 10.73
C LEU A 442 -0.93 16.06 11.38
N PRO A 443 0.09 16.77 10.86
CA PRO A 443 1.50 16.57 11.24
C PRO A 443 1.80 16.75 12.72
N ARG A 444 1.11 17.69 13.37
CA ARG A 444 1.23 17.94 14.81
C ARG A 444 0.86 16.71 15.68
N PHE A 445 -0.02 15.83 15.19
CA PHE A 445 -0.63 14.77 16.01
C PHE A 445 -0.39 13.35 15.49
N ILE A 446 -0.07 13.18 14.21
CA ILE A 446 0.05 11.87 13.57
C ILE A 446 1.48 11.65 13.08
N ASN A 447 2.09 10.57 13.59
CA ASN A 447 3.27 9.94 13.00
C ASN A 447 2.84 8.71 12.19
N ILE A 448 3.76 8.10 11.41
CA ILE A 448 3.44 6.99 10.52
C ILE A 448 2.80 5.82 11.30
N ARG A 449 3.28 5.54 12.52
CA ARG A 449 2.73 4.46 13.37
C ARG A 449 1.29 4.74 13.77
N ARG A 450 1.01 5.93 14.31
CA ARG A 450 -0.35 6.35 14.72
C ARG A 450 -1.29 6.32 13.50
N GLY A 451 -0.85 6.83 12.35
CA GLY A 451 -1.63 6.79 11.12
C GLY A 451 -1.90 5.37 10.62
N GLY A 452 -0.93 4.45 10.74
CA GLY A 452 -1.12 3.03 10.46
C GLY A 452 -2.19 2.37 11.33
N TYR A 453 -2.25 2.69 12.62
CA TYR A 453 -3.32 2.21 13.50
C TYR A 453 -4.69 2.83 13.19
N ILE A 454 -4.73 4.12 12.81
CA ILE A 454 -5.97 4.76 12.33
C ILE A 454 -6.45 4.05 11.06
N CYS A 455 -5.55 3.77 10.12
CA CYS A 455 -5.85 3.01 8.90
C CYS A 455 -6.45 1.64 9.24
N ALA A 456 -5.88 0.93 10.21
CA ALA A 456 -6.40 -0.36 10.66
C ALA A 456 -7.80 -0.28 11.29
N LEU A 457 -8.07 0.76 12.10
CA LEU A 457 -9.38 0.99 12.70
C LEU A 457 -10.44 1.34 11.65
N VAL A 458 -10.10 2.25 10.72
CA VAL A 458 -11.00 2.61 9.61
C VAL A 458 -11.26 1.39 8.74
N GLY A 459 -10.25 0.56 8.47
CA GLY A 459 -10.39 -0.67 7.68
C GLY A 459 -11.45 -1.65 8.23
N ILE A 460 -11.61 -1.76 9.56
CA ILE A 460 -12.74 -2.49 10.15
C ILE A 460 -14.05 -1.72 9.99
N ALA A 461 -14.06 -0.44 10.37
CA ALA A 461 -15.28 0.37 10.41
C ALA A 461 -15.98 0.47 9.05
N MET A 462 -15.22 0.35 7.96
CA MET A 462 -15.73 0.35 6.59
C MET A 462 -16.50 -0.91 6.19
N CYS A 463 -16.51 -1.96 7.02
CA CYS A 463 -17.23 -3.22 6.75
C CYS A 463 -16.83 -3.84 5.39
N PRO A 464 -15.56 -4.26 5.22
CA PRO A 464 -14.99 -4.62 3.91
C PRO A 464 -15.69 -5.80 3.23
N TRP A 465 -16.38 -6.65 3.97
CA TRP A 465 -17.20 -7.74 3.42
C TRP A 465 -18.28 -7.24 2.45
N ASN A 466 -18.90 -6.08 2.70
CA ASN A 466 -19.90 -5.48 1.81
C ASN A 466 -19.32 -5.11 0.44
N LEU A 467 -18.02 -4.81 0.37
CA LEU A 467 -17.34 -4.47 -0.90
C LEU A 467 -17.05 -5.72 -1.75
N LEU A 468 -16.96 -6.88 -1.10
CA LEU A 468 -16.59 -8.15 -1.72
C LEU A 468 -17.80 -9.06 -2.00
N GLU A 469 -19.01 -8.68 -1.57
CA GLU A 469 -20.25 -9.44 -1.79
C GLU A 469 -20.50 -9.79 -3.25
N SER A 470 -20.09 -8.90 -4.19
CA SER A 470 -20.09 -9.23 -5.61
C SER A 470 -18.86 -8.70 -6.33
N THR A 471 -18.39 -9.47 -7.31
CA THR A 471 -17.29 -9.08 -8.20
C THR A 471 -17.58 -7.76 -8.92
N ASN A 472 -18.84 -7.53 -9.31
CA ASN A 472 -19.27 -6.30 -9.98
C ASN A 472 -19.11 -5.08 -9.07
N ASN A 473 -19.40 -5.19 -7.78
CA ASN A 473 -19.22 -4.09 -6.83
C ASN A 473 -17.73 -3.78 -6.67
N PHE A 474 -16.91 -4.78 -6.38
CA PHE A 474 -15.48 -4.60 -6.16
C PHE A 474 -14.75 -3.97 -7.36
N THR A 475 -14.94 -4.53 -8.56
CA THR A 475 -14.29 -4.01 -9.79
C THR A 475 -14.77 -2.61 -10.14
N THR A 476 -16.06 -2.32 -9.95
CA THR A 476 -16.61 -0.97 -10.15
C THR A 476 -15.99 0.03 -9.19
N TYR A 477 -15.82 -0.32 -7.91
CA TYR A 477 -15.15 0.55 -6.94
C TYR A 477 -13.70 0.84 -7.33
N LEU A 478 -12.91 -0.19 -7.66
CA LEU A 478 -11.51 0.00 -8.08
C LEU A 478 -11.40 0.90 -9.32
N SER A 479 -12.26 0.66 -10.29
CA SER A 479 -12.30 1.42 -11.53
C SER A 479 -12.74 2.88 -11.30
N ALA A 480 -13.68 3.13 -10.38
CA ALA A 480 -14.10 4.48 -9.99
C ALA A 480 -12.94 5.30 -9.41
N TYR A 481 -12.17 4.70 -8.51
CA TYR A 481 -11.09 5.42 -7.83
C TYR A 481 -9.86 5.64 -8.71
N SER A 482 -9.59 4.72 -9.64
CA SER A 482 -8.57 4.88 -10.69
C SER A 482 -8.73 6.21 -11.46
N VAL A 483 -9.97 6.72 -11.63
CA VAL A 483 -10.24 8.00 -12.28
C VAL A 483 -9.58 9.18 -11.55
N PHE A 484 -9.67 9.20 -10.22
CA PHE A 484 -9.09 10.28 -9.41
C PHE A 484 -7.56 10.14 -9.33
N LEU A 485 -7.07 8.93 -9.07
CA LEU A 485 -5.63 8.70 -8.87
C LEU A 485 -4.83 8.88 -10.17
N SER A 486 -5.36 8.46 -11.32
CA SER A 486 -4.71 8.71 -12.62
C SER A 486 -4.58 10.20 -12.94
N SER A 487 -5.60 10.99 -12.59
CA SER A 487 -5.59 12.43 -12.77
C SER A 487 -4.60 13.14 -11.83
N ILE A 488 -4.41 12.63 -10.60
CA ILE A 488 -3.34 13.09 -9.70
C ILE A 488 -1.96 12.73 -10.27
N ALA A 489 -1.78 11.48 -10.69
CA ALA A 489 -0.53 11.01 -11.28
C ALA A 489 -0.12 11.84 -12.49
N GLY A 490 -1.08 12.20 -13.36
CA GLY A 490 -0.82 13.03 -14.54
C GLY A 490 -0.31 14.42 -14.20
N VAL A 491 -0.90 15.07 -13.19
CA VAL A 491 -0.41 16.38 -12.70
C VAL A 491 1.01 16.24 -12.13
N LEU A 492 1.26 15.28 -11.24
CA LEU A 492 2.56 15.12 -10.58
C LEU A 492 3.69 14.80 -11.57
N ILE A 493 3.43 13.85 -12.47
CA ILE A 493 4.42 13.43 -13.45
C ILE A 493 4.70 14.54 -14.46
N SER A 494 3.67 15.23 -14.95
CA SER A 494 3.84 16.37 -15.87
C SER A 494 4.59 17.54 -15.21
N ASP A 495 4.28 17.82 -13.94
CA ASP A 495 4.99 18.84 -13.15
C ASP A 495 6.47 18.53 -13.03
N TYR A 496 6.82 17.32 -12.61
CA TYR A 496 8.21 16.94 -12.40
C TYR A 496 9.00 16.85 -13.72
N TYR A 497 8.50 16.09 -14.70
CA TYR A 497 9.28 15.76 -15.90
C TYR A 497 9.25 16.85 -16.98
N ILE A 498 8.11 17.52 -17.15
CA ILE A 498 7.89 18.41 -18.30
C ILE A 498 8.02 19.88 -17.88
N VAL A 499 7.33 20.29 -16.82
CA VAL A 499 7.28 21.70 -16.39
C VAL A 499 8.56 22.09 -15.65
N ARG A 500 8.93 21.32 -14.63
CA ARG A 500 10.08 21.63 -13.76
C ARG A 500 11.38 20.98 -14.19
N LYS A 501 11.32 19.98 -15.08
CA LYS A 501 12.46 19.23 -15.62
C LYS A 501 13.37 18.69 -14.51
N GLY A 502 12.78 18.07 -13.51
CA GLY A 502 13.47 17.49 -12.38
C GLY A 502 13.76 18.44 -11.23
N TYR A 503 13.61 19.77 -11.39
CA TYR A 503 13.99 20.74 -10.36
C TYR A 503 12.92 20.91 -9.27
N LEU A 504 13.31 20.69 -8.02
CA LEU A 504 12.47 20.95 -6.84
C LEU A 504 13.27 21.67 -5.74
N GLN A 505 12.81 22.86 -5.37
CA GLN A 505 13.34 23.61 -4.23
C GLN A 505 12.81 23.05 -2.90
N ILE A 506 13.53 22.09 -2.30
CA ILE A 506 13.02 21.31 -1.15
C ILE A 506 12.65 22.15 0.07
N LYS A 507 13.45 23.16 0.43
CA LYS A 507 13.19 24.00 1.61
C LYS A 507 11.80 24.64 1.56
N ASP A 508 11.38 25.11 0.39
CA ASP A 508 10.08 25.76 0.22
C ASP A 508 8.89 24.80 0.21
N LEU A 509 9.11 23.50 -0.01
CA LEU A 509 8.05 22.49 0.16
C LEU A 509 7.63 22.33 1.62
N TYR A 510 8.40 22.88 2.57
CA TYR A 510 8.08 22.90 4.00
C TYR A 510 7.80 24.31 4.54
N SER A 511 7.64 25.28 3.64
CA SER A 511 7.41 26.69 3.99
C SER A 511 5.97 27.12 3.71
N GLY A 512 5.30 27.65 4.73
CA GLY A 512 3.97 28.26 4.60
C GLY A 512 3.99 29.73 4.23
N LYS A 513 5.15 30.27 3.82
CA LYS A 513 5.34 31.69 3.50
C LYS A 513 4.55 32.05 2.25
N SER A 514 3.77 33.14 2.32
CA SER A 514 2.96 33.60 1.19
C SER A 514 3.78 34.04 -0.03
N THR A 515 5.06 34.34 0.17
CA THR A 515 6.03 34.70 -0.87
C THR A 515 6.76 33.51 -1.47
N GLY A 516 6.58 32.30 -0.91
CA GLY A 516 7.26 31.10 -1.39
C GLY A 516 6.72 30.60 -2.74
N PRO A 517 7.55 29.91 -3.55
CA PRO A 517 7.16 29.48 -4.90
C PRO A 517 5.97 28.53 -4.92
N TYR A 518 5.82 27.67 -3.92
CA TYR A 518 4.72 26.69 -3.84
C TYR A 518 3.48 27.19 -3.11
N TYR A 519 3.46 28.46 -2.66
CA TYR A 519 2.29 29.02 -2.01
C TYR A 519 1.17 29.35 -3.00
N TYR A 520 1.51 29.72 -4.24
CA TYR A 520 0.53 30.06 -5.28
C TYR A 520 -0.57 31.03 -4.79
N SER A 521 -1.82 30.81 -5.17
CA SER A 521 -2.96 31.62 -4.76
C SER A 521 -3.56 31.00 -3.49
N PHE A 522 -3.29 31.62 -2.33
CA PHE A 522 -3.80 31.19 -1.02
C PHE A 522 -3.40 29.75 -0.61
N GLY A 523 -2.29 29.22 -1.13
CA GLY A 523 -1.85 27.84 -0.92
C GLY A 523 -2.27 26.85 -2.00
N PHE A 524 -3.02 27.28 -3.02
CA PHE A 524 -3.60 26.42 -4.04
C PHE A 524 -3.04 26.76 -5.42
N ASN A 525 -2.55 25.74 -6.12
CA ASN A 525 -2.21 25.86 -7.53
C ASN A 525 -3.45 25.63 -8.40
N TRP A 526 -4.09 26.70 -8.85
CA TRP A 526 -5.27 26.60 -9.72
C TRP A 526 -4.99 25.78 -10.99
N ARG A 527 -3.76 25.77 -11.50
CA ARG A 527 -3.36 24.99 -12.69
C ARG A 527 -3.46 23.49 -12.43
N GLY A 528 -2.97 23.06 -11.27
CA GLY A 528 -3.04 21.67 -10.81
C GLY A 528 -4.47 21.20 -10.64
N TYR A 529 -5.33 22.02 -10.02
CA TYR A 529 -6.74 21.70 -9.85
C TYR A 529 -7.53 21.68 -11.16
N THR A 530 -7.32 22.65 -12.05
CA THR A 530 -7.96 22.65 -13.37
C THR A 530 -7.57 21.42 -14.16
N ALA A 531 -6.27 21.07 -14.19
CA ALA A 531 -5.78 19.87 -14.85
C ALA A 531 -6.38 18.58 -14.25
N TYR A 532 -6.42 18.48 -12.93
CA TYR A 532 -7.01 17.37 -12.21
C TYR A 532 -8.50 17.18 -12.55
N ILE A 533 -9.29 18.27 -12.49
CA ILE A 533 -10.72 18.23 -12.83
C ILE A 533 -10.91 17.82 -14.29
N CYS A 534 -10.16 18.43 -15.22
CA CYS A 534 -10.21 18.07 -16.64
C CYS A 534 -9.82 16.59 -16.91
N GLY A 535 -8.96 15.99 -16.07
CA GLY A 535 -8.65 14.56 -16.12
C GLY A 535 -9.80 13.66 -15.67
N ILE A 536 -10.60 14.10 -14.70
CA ILE A 536 -11.75 13.33 -14.19
C ILE A 536 -12.91 13.35 -15.18
N LEU A 537 -13.20 14.51 -15.77
CA LEU A 537 -14.41 14.75 -16.57
C LEU A 537 -14.69 13.70 -17.67
N PRO A 538 -13.71 13.24 -18.48
CA PRO A 538 -13.95 12.25 -19.53
C PRO A 538 -14.52 10.92 -19.04
N ASN A 539 -14.24 10.57 -17.78
CA ASN A 539 -14.59 9.29 -17.20
C ASN A 539 -15.94 9.29 -16.46
N ILE A 540 -16.49 10.46 -16.13
CA ILE A 540 -17.70 10.58 -15.28
C ILE A 540 -18.90 9.88 -15.94
N VAL A 541 -19.12 10.12 -17.24
CA VAL A 541 -20.30 9.54 -17.93
C VAL A 541 -20.20 8.03 -17.99
N GLY A 542 -19.02 7.47 -18.30
CA GLY A 542 -18.85 6.02 -18.30
C GLY A 542 -18.88 5.40 -16.90
N PHE A 543 -18.45 6.13 -15.86
CA PHE A 543 -18.62 5.71 -14.47
C PHE A 543 -20.11 5.61 -14.07
N VAL A 544 -20.94 6.57 -14.49
CA VAL A 544 -22.40 6.48 -14.33
C VAL A 544 -22.96 5.24 -15.04
N GLY A 545 -22.38 4.87 -16.18
CA GLY A 545 -22.68 3.61 -16.86
C GLY A 545 -22.36 2.36 -16.02
N ALA A 546 -21.18 2.34 -15.42
CA ALA A 546 -20.69 1.21 -14.62
C ALA A 546 -21.56 0.93 -13.38
N ILE A 547 -22.21 1.94 -12.81
CA ILE A 547 -23.14 1.77 -11.68
C ILE A 547 -24.57 1.39 -12.11
N GLY A 548 -24.77 0.99 -13.37
CA GLY A 548 -26.01 0.41 -13.87
C GLY A 548 -26.99 1.39 -14.51
N LYS A 549 -26.54 2.60 -14.90
CA LYS A 549 -27.35 3.51 -15.71
C LYS A 549 -27.03 3.36 -17.19
N GLU A 550 -28.02 3.59 -18.04
CA GLU A 550 -27.79 3.62 -19.48
C GLU A 550 -27.01 4.88 -19.86
N VAL A 551 -25.91 4.69 -20.60
CA VAL A 551 -25.05 5.78 -21.08
C VAL A 551 -24.60 5.50 -22.52
N PRO A 552 -24.20 6.53 -23.29
CA PRO A 552 -23.70 6.31 -24.64
C PRO A 552 -22.52 5.35 -24.67
N ILE A 553 -22.50 4.41 -25.62
CA ILE A 553 -21.45 3.39 -25.72
C ILE A 553 -20.03 3.99 -25.81
N GLY A 554 -19.89 5.17 -26.42
CA GLY A 554 -18.63 5.91 -26.46
C GLY A 554 -18.09 6.26 -25.07
N ALA A 555 -18.96 6.64 -24.13
CA ALA A 555 -18.56 6.93 -22.75
C ALA A 555 -18.09 5.66 -22.03
N THR A 556 -18.72 4.51 -22.30
CA THR A 556 -18.27 3.20 -21.81
C THR A 556 -16.87 2.87 -22.33
N TYR A 557 -16.58 3.14 -23.60
CA TYR A 557 -15.25 2.91 -24.18
C TYR A 557 -14.18 3.83 -23.58
N VAL A 558 -14.48 5.11 -23.33
CA VAL A 558 -13.54 5.99 -22.61
C VAL A 558 -13.27 5.47 -21.21
N TYR A 559 -14.30 5.04 -20.49
CA TYR A 559 -14.17 4.53 -19.12
C TYR A 559 -13.43 3.19 -19.04
N ARG A 560 -13.51 2.34 -20.08
CA ARG A 560 -12.64 1.15 -20.20
C ARG A 560 -11.16 1.52 -20.23
N LEU A 561 -10.82 2.74 -20.65
CA LEU A 561 -9.47 3.31 -20.68
C LEU A 561 -9.23 4.33 -19.55
N ASN A 562 -9.97 4.25 -18.44
CA ASN A 562 -10.08 5.34 -17.46
C ASN A 562 -8.75 5.93 -17.00
N PHE A 563 -7.76 5.08 -16.69
CA PHE A 563 -6.46 5.49 -16.20
C PHE A 563 -5.73 6.34 -17.24
N PHE A 564 -5.66 5.89 -18.49
CA PHE A 564 -5.00 6.65 -19.55
C PHE A 564 -5.77 7.93 -19.90
N ALA A 565 -7.10 7.86 -19.96
CA ALA A 565 -7.92 9.03 -20.21
C ALA A 565 -7.67 10.12 -19.16
N GLY A 566 -7.66 9.75 -17.86
CA GLY A 566 -7.40 10.69 -16.77
C GLY A 566 -5.97 11.19 -16.75
N PHE A 567 -4.99 10.29 -16.89
CA PHE A 567 -3.57 10.64 -16.91
C PHE A 567 -3.22 11.59 -18.08
N ILE A 568 -3.62 11.26 -19.30
CA ILE A 568 -3.27 12.05 -20.49
C ILE A 568 -3.95 13.42 -20.43
N ALA A 569 -5.25 13.47 -20.15
CA ALA A 569 -5.99 14.72 -20.09
C ALA A 569 -5.43 15.67 -19.01
N SER A 570 -5.19 15.17 -17.80
CA SER A 570 -4.60 15.98 -16.73
C SER A 570 -3.16 16.41 -17.04
N SER A 571 -2.31 15.51 -17.54
CA SER A 571 -0.92 15.83 -17.92
C SER A 571 -0.85 16.92 -18.99
N SER A 572 -1.67 16.79 -20.04
CA SER A 572 -1.72 17.74 -21.16
C SER A 572 -2.24 19.10 -20.73
N ILE A 573 -3.34 19.15 -19.96
CA ILE A 573 -3.88 20.41 -19.47
C ILE A 573 -2.89 21.09 -18.52
N TYR A 574 -2.25 20.34 -17.61
CA TYR A 574 -1.25 20.91 -16.71
C TYR A 574 -0.08 21.53 -17.47
N TRP A 575 0.43 20.82 -18.49
CA TRP A 575 1.49 21.32 -19.35
C TRP A 575 1.07 22.59 -20.12
N ILE A 576 -0.10 22.58 -20.77
CA ILE A 576 -0.63 23.74 -21.52
C ILE A 576 -0.78 24.95 -20.60
N LEU A 577 -1.36 24.77 -19.42
CA LEU A 577 -1.55 25.88 -18.47
C LEU A 577 -0.22 26.44 -17.97
N ASN A 578 0.79 25.59 -17.75
CA ASN A 578 2.12 26.05 -17.37
C ASN A 578 2.91 26.66 -18.53
N HIS A 579 2.60 26.30 -19.77
CA HIS A 579 3.19 26.94 -20.94
C HIS A 579 2.73 28.41 -21.08
N PHE A 580 1.43 28.67 -20.91
CA PHE A 580 0.87 30.03 -21.00
C PHE A 580 0.98 30.82 -19.69
N PHE A 581 0.97 30.14 -18.56
CA PHE A 581 1.08 30.73 -17.23
C PHE A 581 2.16 29.99 -16.45
N PRO A 582 3.47 30.30 -16.63
CA PRO A 582 4.56 29.58 -15.97
C PRO A 582 4.42 29.48 -14.46
N SER A 583 4.74 28.32 -13.90
CA SER A 583 4.90 28.15 -12.45
C SER A 583 6.28 28.65 -11.99
N PRO A 584 6.39 29.16 -10.75
CA PRO A 584 7.68 29.51 -10.17
C PRO A 584 8.51 28.26 -9.80
N ALA A 585 9.80 28.46 -9.52
CA ALA A 585 10.77 27.40 -9.19
C ALA A 585 10.81 26.28 -10.26
N CYS A 586 10.95 26.67 -11.52
CA CYS A 586 11.14 25.76 -12.65
C CYS A 586 12.55 25.95 -13.23
N SER A 587 13.07 24.90 -13.89
CA SER A 587 14.35 24.96 -14.59
C SER A 587 14.15 24.95 -16.11
N ASP A 588 15.01 25.66 -16.85
CA ASP A 588 15.01 25.67 -18.31
C ASP A 588 15.57 24.37 -18.91
N SER A 589 16.43 23.68 -18.17
CA SER A 589 17.03 22.39 -18.54
C SER A 589 16.80 21.35 -17.45
N TRP A 590 17.10 20.08 -17.74
CA TRP A 590 17.00 19.03 -16.72
C TRP A 590 17.94 19.31 -15.55
N ASN A 591 17.41 19.44 -14.34
CA ASN A 591 18.19 19.79 -13.15
C ASN A 591 17.63 19.10 -11.89
N GLU A 592 18.36 18.12 -11.36
CA GLU A 592 18.03 17.42 -10.12
C GLU A 592 19.07 17.75 -9.05
N VAL A 593 18.66 18.44 -7.97
CA VAL A 593 19.58 18.97 -6.92
C VAL A 593 19.56 18.15 -5.61
N GLY A 594 19.00 16.93 -5.64
CA GLY A 594 18.56 16.21 -4.45
C GLY A 594 19.62 15.77 -3.43
N GLU A 595 20.91 15.72 -3.81
CA GLU A 595 21.98 15.27 -2.90
C GLU A 595 22.48 16.36 -1.92
N GLU A 596 22.14 17.64 -2.13
CA GLU A 596 22.70 18.77 -1.36
C GLU A 596 21.91 19.15 -0.09
N ILE A 597 20.73 18.55 0.16
CA ILE A 597 19.83 18.96 1.26
C ILE A 597 19.63 17.80 2.24
N THR A 598 20.52 17.70 3.23
CA THR A 598 20.44 16.67 4.30
C THR A 598 19.64 17.10 5.51
N GLU A 599 19.51 18.40 5.78
CA GLU A 599 18.72 18.94 6.88
C GLU A 599 17.90 20.15 6.42
N VAL A 600 16.61 20.14 6.75
CA VAL A 600 15.71 21.28 6.54
C VAL A 600 15.56 21.98 7.89
N ILE A 601 16.58 22.76 8.28
CA ILE A 601 16.51 23.62 9.47
C ILE A 601 15.65 24.82 9.10
N LEU A 602 14.47 24.94 9.69
CA LEU A 602 13.50 26.01 9.44
C LEU A 602 13.55 27.13 10.48
N ALA A 603 14.68 27.25 11.19
CA ALA A 603 14.96 28.46 11.97
C ALA A 603 14.83 29.63 10.99
N GLU A 604 13.71 30.35 11.10
CA GLU A 604 13.50 31.56 10.35
C GLU A 604 14.50 32.56 10.92
N ASP A 605 15.67 32.68 10.28
CA ASP A 605 16.54 33.80 10.53
C ASP A 605 15.72 35.06 10.24
N ASN A 606 15.28 35.72 11.31
CA ASN A 606 14.94 37.12 11.24
C ASN A 606 16.23 37.83 10.83
N ASP A 607 16.23 38.34 9.59
CA ASP A 607 17.34 39.00 8.89
C ASP A 607 18.36 38.08 8.21
N SER A 608 18.10 37.75 6.93
CA SER A 608 19.01 38.17 5.84
C SER A 608 18.49 37.73 4.47
N THR A 609 18.46 38.69 3.55
CA THR A 609 18.35 38.47 2.10
C THR A 609 19.54 37.67 1.59
N THR A 610 19.38 36.36 1.40
CA THR A 610 20.22 35.58 0.50
C THR A 610 19.41 35.26 -0.74
N PHE A 611 19.58 36.09 -1.77
CA PHE A 611 19.17 35.74 -3.13
C PHE A 611 20.05 34.55 -3.58
N TYR A 612 19.40 33.48 -4.05
CA TYR A 612 20.07 32.42 -4.79
C TYR A 612 20.60 33.04 -6.09
N ASP A 613 21.91 33.01 -6.29
CA ASP A 613 22.58 33.53 -7.48
C ASP A 613 22.71 32.40 -8.51
N GLU A 614 22.01 32.52 -9.64
CA GLU A 614 21.96 31.51 -10.71
C GLU A 614 23.35 31.25 -11.36
N GLU A 615 24.33 32.13 -11.15
CA GLU A 615 25.65 32.05 -11.81
C GLU A 615 26.60 30.98 -11.26
N GLN A 616 26.37 30.40 -10.06
CA GLN A 616 27.27 29.37 -9.51
C GLN A 616 26.98 27.94 -9.99
N ALA A 617 25.85 27.71 -10.68
CA ALA A 617 25.48 26.37 -11.19
C ALA A 617 26.09 26.03 -12.56
N GLN A 618 26.76 26.98 -13.24
CA GLN A 618 27.52 26.69 -14.45
C GLN A 618 28.98 26.45 -14.10
N GLY A 619 29.38 25.18 -14.08
CA GLY A 619 30.75 24.75 -13.80
C GLY A 619 31.80 25.51 -14.61
N LYS A 620 32.42 26.53 -14.00
CA LYS A 620 33.72 27.03 -14.41
C LYS A 620 34.76 26.25 -13.62
N LYS A 621 35.69 25.61 -14.35
CA LYS A 621 36.92 25.06 -13.80
C LYS A 621 37.62 26.16 -12.99
N VAL A 622 37.62 26.02 -11.67
CA VAL A 622 38.49 26.79 -10.80
C VAL A 622 39.91 26.29 -11.06
N THR A 623 40.72 27.10 -11.74
CA THR A 623 42.16 26.88 -11.84
C THR A 623 42.74 26.96 -10.43
N PRO A 624 43.54 25.99 -9.96
CA PRO A 624 44.09 26.06 -8.61
C PRO A 624 45.00 27.28 -8.49
N THR A 625 44.73 28.14 -7.53
CA THR A 625 45.66 29.19 -7.10
C THR A 625 46.90 28.56 -6.48
N SER A 626 48.05 29.17 -6.73
CA SER A 626 49.39 28.64 -6.55
C SER A 626 49.89 28.53 -5.09
N GLU A 627 49.04 28.19 -4.12
CA GLU A 627 49.41 28.16 -2.69
C GLU A 627 49.15 26.84 -1.94
N GLU A 628 48.75 25.76 -2.61
CA GLU A 628 48.74 24.42 -1.98
C GLU A 628 49.74 23.47 -2.65
N LYS A 629 51.03 23.75 -2.42
CA LYS A 629 52.12 22.77 -2.58
C LYS A 629 52.87 22.64 -1.26
N GLY A 630 52.69 21.49 -0.61
CA GLY A 630 53.41 21.05 0.60
C GLY A 630 52.37 20.61 1.63
N VAL A 631 52.23 19.35 2.00
CA VAL A 631 53.22 18.32 2.31
C VAL A 631 52.63 16.95 1.94
N TYR A 632 53.51 16.02 1.51
CA TYR A 632 53.20 14.64 1.10
C TYR A 632 52.51 13.80 2.18
#